data_AF-A0A963FNQ0-F1
#
_entry.id   AF-A0A963FNQ0-F1
#
_cell.length_a   1.000
_cell.length_b   1.000
_cell.length_c   1.000
_cell.angle_alpha   90.00
_cell.angle_beta   90.00
_cell.angle_gamma   90.00
#
_symmetry.space_group_name_H-M   'P 1'
#
loop_
_entity.id
_entity.type
_entity.pdbx_description
1 polymer ?
#
loop_
_entity_poly.entity_id
_entity_poly.type
_entity_poly.pdbx_seq_one_letter_code
_entity_poly.pdbx_strand_id
1 'polypeptide(L)'
;QRGALAGDPATHDNFRVKRYVAKYTINPALTHGIAHEVGSIEVGKLADLVLWKPAFFGVKPSLIVKGGMIAAAAMGDPNASIPTPQPVHYRPMFGSFGGALETALTFVSKASLEGGRLDHLKLARPLSAVTGVRAVTKADMVHNDWQPTLEVDPETYQVRADGELLVCEPAAELPMAQRYFLF
;
A
#
# COMPACT_ATOMS: atom_id res chain seq x y z
N GLN A 1 2.17 -8.56 22.08
CA GLN A 1 3.23 -9.42 22.63
C GLN A 1 4.44 -8.61 23.14
N ARG A 2 4.94 -7.58 22.41
CA ARG A 2 6.16 -6.82 22.79
C ARG A 2 5.95 -5.44 23.43
N GLY A 3 4.72 -5.08 23.82
CA GLY A 3 4.42 -3.73 24.36
C GLY A 3 4.49 -2.60 23.32
N ALA A 4 4.54 -1.34 23.76
CA ALA A 4 4.74 -0.16 22.90
C ALA A 4 6.16 -0.15 22.28
N LEU A 5 6.33 0.46 21.11
CA LEU A 5 7.68 0.63 20.54
C LEU A 5 8.42 1.74 21.27
N ALA A 6 9.75 1.65 21.32
CA ALA A 6 10.58 2.79 21.69
C ALA A 6 10.25 3.99 20.78
N GLY A 7 9.95 5.13 21.37
CA GLY A 7 9.50 6.36 20.68
C GLY A 7 7.98 6.56 20.63
N ASP A 8 7.17 5.53 20.94
CA ASP A 8 5.73 5.70 21.15
C ASP A 8 5.42 6.06 22.62
N PRO A 9 4.60 7.09 22.90
CA PRO A 9 4.09 7.36 24.24
C PRO A 9 3.00 6.36 24.63
N ALA A 10 2.62 6.35 25.91
CA ALA A 10 1.57 5.45 26.41
C ALA A 10 0.17 5.72 25.82
N THR A 11 -0.05 6.87 25.19
CA THR A 11 -1.36 7.31 24.69
C THR A 11 -1.63 6.93 23.23
N HIS A 12 -0.61 6.58 22.44
CA HIS A 12 -0.79 6.24 21.03
C HIS A 12 0.37 5.43 20.44
N ASP A 13 0.12 4.71 19.34
CA ASP A 13 1.09 3.90 18.61
C ASP A 13 1.56 4.55 17.28
N ASN A 14 1.60 5.88 17.19
CA ASN A 14 1.85 6.60 15.94
C ASN A 14 3.17 6.21 15.24
N PHE A 15 4.26 6.00 15.98
CA PHE A 15 5.54 5.58 15.41
C PHE A 15 5.43 4.18 14.82
N ARG A 16 4.81 3.23 15.53
CA ARG A 16 4.47 1.92 14.96
C ARG A 16 3.59 2.05 13.71
N VAL A 17 2.53 2.85 13.76
CA VAL A 17 1.62 3.02 12.61
C VAL A 17 2.37 3.56 11.40
N LYS A 18 3.19 4.62 11.57
CA LYS A 18 4.05 5.18 10.51
C LYS A 18 5.04 4.14 9.95
N ARG A 19 5.69 3.37 10.83
CA ARG A 19 6.59 2.29 10.42
C ARG A 19 5.90 1.24 9.56
N TYR A 20 4.66 0.86 9.88
CA TYR A 20 3.95 -0.19 9.16
C TYR A 20 3.24 0.29 7.90
N VAL A 21 2.66 1.50 7.88
CA VAL A 21 2.05 2.06 6.66
C VAL A 21 3.10 2.23 5.57
N ALA A 22 4.32 2.66 5.92
CA ALA A 22 5.42 2.81 4.97
C ALA A 22 5.78 1.51 4.25
N LYS A 23 5.53 0.33 4.86
CA LYS A 23 5.87 -0.98 4.28
C LYS A 23 5.06 -1.33 3.03
N TYR A 24 3.84 -0.82 2.90
CA TYR A 24 2.97 -1.10 1.76
C TYR A 24 2.65 0.14 0.92
N THR A 25 3.17 1.30 1.28
CA THR A 25 2.99 2.55 0.54
C THR A 25 4.32 3.04 -0.06
N ILE A 26 5.12 3.79 0.70
CA ILE A 26 6.27 4.53 0.16
C ILE A 26 7.48 3.63 -0.10
N ASN A 27 7.77 2.64 0.76
CA ASN A 27 8.96 1.80 0.60
C ASN A 27 8.88 0.91 -0.64
N PRO A 28 7.75 0.26 -0.96
CA PRO A 28 7.61 -0.41 -2.26
C PRO A 28 7.77 0.56 -3.44
N ALA A 29 7.24 1.79 -3.34
CA ALA A 29 7.36 2.78 -4.41
C ALA A 29 8.81 3.22 -4.63
N LEU A 30 9.60 3.39 -3.55
CA LEU A 30 11.03 3.68 -3.61
C LEU A 30 11.81 2.53 -4.26
N THR A 31 11.57 1.30 -3.80
CA THR A 31 12.23 0.09 -4.31
C THR A 31 12.01 -0.10 -5.81
N HIS A 32 10.81 0.21 -6.31
CA HIS A 32 10.47 0.06 -7.73
C HIS A 32 10.71 1.32 -8.56
N GLY A 33 11.19 2.42 -7.96
CA GLY A 33 11.53 3.64 -8.68
C GLY A 33 10.32 4.41 -9.21
N ILE A 34 9.22 4.35 -8.47
CA ILE A 34 7.93 4.99 -8.81
C ILE A 34 7.46 5.96 -7.71
N ALA A 35 8.31 6.23 -6.72
CA ALA A 35 8.00 7.10 -5.58
C ALA A 35 7.75 8.56 -5.97
N HIS A 36 8.18 9.00 -7.16
CA HIS A 36 7.85 10.31 -7.70
C HIS A 36 6.38 10.42 -8.13
N GLU A 37 5.73 9.31 -8.46
CA GLU A 37 4.31 9.29 -8.84
C GLU A 37 3.38 8.90 -7.69
N VAL A 38 3.76 7.92 -6.86
CA VAL A 38 2.85 7.26 -5.91
C VAL A 38 3.51 6.92 -4.57
N GLY A 39 2.75 6.32 -3.65
CA GLY A 39 3.26 5.72 -2.41
C GLY A 39 3.10 6.57 -1.16
N SER A 40 2.57 7.78 -1.26
CA SER A 40 2.31 8.65 -0.11
C SER A 40 1.36 9.80 -0.49
N ILE A 41 0.80 10.44 0.54
CA ILE A 41 -0.04 11.64 0.37
C ILE A 41 0.89 12.86 0.44
N GLU A 42 1.43 13.25 -0.71
CA GLU A 42 2.34 14.38 -0.86
C GLU A 42 1.97 15.19 -2.11
N VAL A 43 2.14 16.51 -2.05
CA VAL A 43 1.85 17.40 -3.20
C VAL A 43 2.73 17.01 -4.38
N GLY A 44 2.13 16.95 -5.57
CA GLY A 44 2.81 16.57 -6.82
C GLY A 44 2.71 15.08 -7.18
N LYS A 45 2.26 14.22 -6.26
CA LYS A 45 1.98 12.80 -6.53
C LYS A 45 0.58 12.60 -7.09
N LEU A 46 0.38 11.47 -7.76
CA LEU A 46 -0.91 11.03 -8.27
C LEU A 46 -1.91 10.90 -7.10
N ALA A 47 -3.14 11.38 -7.31
CA ALA A 47 -4.21 11.35 -6.32
C ALA A 47 -4.83 9.96 -6.17
N ASP A 48 -4.02 9.00 -5.75
CA ASP A 48 -4.40 7.64 -5.37
C ASP A 48 -4.66 7.57 -3.88
N LEU A 49 -5.94 7.59 -3.51
CA LEU A 49 -6.37 7.72 -2.11
C LEU A 49 -7.34 6.60 -1.75
N VAL A 50 -7.23 6.11 -0.52
CA VAL A 50 -8.17 5.13 0.03
C VAL A 50 -8.78 5.72 1.30
N LEU A 51 -10.11 5.82 1.31
CA LEU A 51 -10.83 6.32 2.46
C LEU A 51 -11.34 5.14 3.28
N TRP A 52 -11.25 5.30 4.59
CA TRP A 52 -11.61 4.27 5.56
C TRP A 52 -12.58 4.86 6.58
N LYS A 53 -13.60 4.08 6.93
CA LYS A 53 -14.25 4.26 8.24
C LYS A 53 -13.30 3.67 9.29
N PRO A 54 -13.03 4.34 10.42
CA PRO A 54 -12.09 3.83 11.44
C PRO A 54 -12.38 2.39 11.87
N ALA A 55 -13.65 2.02 12.03
CA ALA A 55 -14.07 0.67 12.41
C ALA A 55 -13.71 -0.43 11.38
N PHE A 56 -13.39 -0.07 10.14
CA PHE A 56 -13.05 -0.98 9.04
C PHE A 56 -11.62 -0.78 8.51
N PHE A 57 -10.81 0.05 9.18
CA PHE A 57 -9.46 0.37 8.73
C PHE A 57 -8.61 -0.89 8.51
N GLY A 58 -8.00 -0.97 7.32
CA GLY A 58 -7.19 -2.11 6.90
C GLY A 58 -7.97 -3.36 6.47
N VAL A 59 -9.31 -3.37 6.58
CA VAL A 59 -10.16 -4.51 6.23
C VAL A 59 -10.96 -4.26 4.95
N LYS A 60 -11.88 -3.29 4.99
CA LYS A 60 -12.82 -2.97 3.91
C LYS A 60 -12.92 -1.44 3.75
N PRO A 61 -12.22 -0.82 2.78
CA PRO A 61 -12.29 0.64 2.58
C PRO A 61 -13.69 1.10 2.15
N SER A 62 -14.04 2.36 2.41
CA SER A 62 -15.31 2.92 1.93
C SER A 62 -15.24 3.38 0.47
N LEU A 63 -14.09 3.92 0.07
CA LEU A 63 -13.87 4.55 -1.24
C LEU A 63 -12.42 4.32 -1.70
N ILE A 64 -12.23 4.01 -2.97
CA ILE A 64 -10.94 3.90 -3.63
C ILE A 64 -10.91 4.94 -4.76
N VAL A 65 -10.00 5.90 -4.66
CA VAL A 65 -9.76 6.97 -5.63
C VAL A 65 -8.49 6.66 -6.39
N LYS A 66 -8.55 6.74 -7.71
CA LYS A 66 -7.43 6.54 -8.64
C LYS A 66 -7.29 7.78 -9.50
N GLY A 67 -6.12 8.42 -9.45
CA GLY A 67 -5.87 9.67 -10.20
C GLY A 67 -6.97 10.72 -10.07
N GLY A 68 -7.53 10.87 -8.87
CA GLY A 68 -8.60 11.86 -8.58
C GLY A 68 -10.03 11.42 -8.90
N MET A 69 -10.24 10.24 -9.51
CA MET A 69 -11.58 9.70 -9.79
C MET A 69 -11.88 8.47 -8.92
N ILE A 70 -13.14 8.29 -8.52
CA ILE A 70 -13.55 7.11 -7.75
C ILE A 70 -13.51 5.90 -8.67
N ALA A 71 -12.64 4.94 -8.37
CA ALA A 71 -12.50 3.69 -9.11
C ALA A 71 -13.43 2.61 -8.55
N ALA A 72 -13.59 2.53 -7.24
CA ALA A 72 -14.49 1.58 -6.58
C ALA A 72 -15.02 2.14 -5.25
N ALA A 73 -16.22 1.72 -4.86
CA ALA A 73 -16.83 2.12 -3.59
C ALA A 73 -17.71 1.01 -3.03
N ALA A 74 -17.89 1.01 -1.71
CA ALA A 74 -18.93 0.19 -1.07
C ALA A 74 -20.29 0.86 -1.31
N MET A 75 -21.11 0.25 -2.17
CA MET A 75 -22.39 0.80 -2.61
C MET A 75 -23.50 -0.25 -2.52
N GLY A 76 -24.68 0.20 -2.14
CA GLY A 76 -25.91 -0.56 -2.00
C GLY A 76 -26.58 -0.96 -3.31
N ASP A 77 -27.90 -1.09 -3.26
CA ASP A 77 -28.76 -1.31 -4.41
C ASP A 77 -28.82 -0.07 -5.33
N PRO A 78 -28.41 -0.16 -6.62
CA PRO A 78 -28.48 0.93 -7.57
C PRO A 78 -29.90 1.39 -7.92
N ASN A 79 -30.92 0.56 -7.67
CA ASN A 79 -32.33 0.90 -7.92
C ASN A 79 -33.02 1.53 -6.69
N ALA A 80 -32.33 1.61 -5.55
CA ALA A 80 -32.89 2.22 -4.35
C ALA A 80 -32.89 3.75 -4.43
N SER A 81 -33.63 4.39 -3.53
CA SER A 81 -33.78 5.87 -3.49
C SER A 81 -32.49 6.61 -3.11
N ILE A 82 -31.55 5.95 -2.43
CA ILE A 82 -30.25 6.46 -1.98
C ILE A 82 -29.21 5.31 -2.06
N PRO A 83 -27.89 5.56 -1.99
CA PRO A 83 -26.87 4.53 -2.29
C PRO A 83 -26.51 3.58 -1.12
N THR A 84 -27.17 3.71 0.04
CA THR A 84 -26.91 2.95 1.27
C THR A 84 -27.81 1.72 1.55
N PRO A 85 -29.01 1.55 0.95
CA PRO A 85 -29.83 0.35 1.11
C PRO A 85 -29.13 -0.91 0.62
N GLN A 86 -29.37 -2.00 1.32
CA GLN A 86 -28.70 -3.29 1.06
C GLN A 86 -29.09 -3.87 -0.31
N PRO A 87 -28.22 -4.68 -0.96
CA PRO A 87 -26.94 -5.18 -0.44
C PRO A 87 -25.74 -4.26 -0.73
N VAL A 88 -25.02 -3.87 0.32
CA VAL A 88 -23.80 -3.05 0.20
C VAL A 88 -22.60 -3.95 -0.05
N HIS A 89 -21.94 -3.76 -1.20
CA HIS A 89 -20.72 -4.46 -1.59
C HIS A 89 -19.87 -3.59 -2.51
N TYR A 90 -18.65 -4.03 -2.80
CA TYR A 90 -17.79 -3.29 -3.71
C TYR A 90 -18.31 -3.35 -5.13
N ARG A 91 -18.43 -2.19 -5.73
CA ARG A 91 -18.79 -2.03 -7.13
C ARG A 91 -17.74 -1.16 -7.82
N PRO A 92 -17.37 -1.48 -9.08
CA PRO A 92 -16.66 -0.53 -9.93
C PRO A 92 -17.47 0.75 -10.10
N MET A 93 -16.79 1.89 -10.02
CA MET A 93 -17.35 3.23 -10.19
C MET A 93 -16.85 3.83 -11.51
N PHE A 94 -17.29 5.03 -11.86
CA PHE A 94 -16.97 5.67 -13.15
C PHE A 94 -15.47 5.74 -13.48
N GLY A 95 -14.59 5.87 -12.48
CA GLY A 95 -13.13 5.83 -12.67
C GLY A 95 -12.57 4.50 -13.19
N SER A 96 -13.38 3.43 -13.21
CA SER A 96 -13.00 2.12 -13.72
C SER A 96 -13.39 1.86 -15.18
N PHE A 97 -13.98 2.84 -15.88
CA PHE A 97 -14.56 2.62 -17.21
C PHE A 97 -14.06 3.61 -18.27
N GLY A 98 -13.97 3.14 -19.51
CA GLY A 98 -13.71 3.99 -20.69
C GLY A 98 -12.45 4.85 -20.56
N GLY A 99 -12.55 6.10 -21.00
CA GLY A 99 -11.45 7.08 -20.93
C GLY A 99 -11.00 7.42 -19.51
N ALA A 100 -11.80 7.10 -18.48
CA ALA A 100 -11.36 7.32 -17.10
C ALA A 100 -10.18 6.40 -16.71
N LEU A 101 -9.92 5.33 -17.46
CA LEU A 101 -8.74 4.49 -17.28
C LEU A 101 -7.42 5.23 -17.50
N GLU A 102 -7.44 6.38 -18.19
CA GLU A 102 -6.27 7.25 -18.42
C GLU A 102 -5.83 8.00 -17.15
N THR A 103 -6.63 7.99 -16.08
CA THR A 103 -6.24 8.48 -14.75
C THR A 103 -5.18 7.61 -14.06
N ALA A 104 -4.88 6.44 -14.61
CA ALA A 104 -3.86 5.52 -14.12
C ALA A 104 -2.61 5.52 -15.00
N LEU A 105 -1.47 5.23 -14.39
CA LEU A 105 -0.17 5.14 -15.08
C LEU A 105 0.19 3.70 -15.44
N THR A 106 0.95 3.54 -16.52
CA THR A 106 1.70 2.32 -16.81
C THR A 106 3.19 2.61 -16.63
N PHE A 107 3.82 1.89 -15.69
CA PHE A 107 5.25 2.06 -15.42
C PHE A 107 6.10 1.24 -16.40
N VAL A 108 7.07 1.89 -17.03
CA VAL A 108 7.95 1.29 -18.05
C VAL A 108 9.42 1.63 -17.79
N SER A 109 10.33 0.93 -18.45
CA SER A 109 11.75 1.32 -18.41
C SER A 109 11.97 2.65 -19.13
N LYS A 110 12.94 3.44 -18.67
CA LYS A 110 13.36 4.69 -19.33
C LYS A 110 13.71 4.48 -20.80
N ALA A 111 14.45 3.41 -21.11
CA ALA A 111 14.83 3.08 -22.49
C ALA A 111 13.63 2.76 -23.39
N SER A 112 12.59 2.11 -22.85
CA SER A 112 11.36 1.82 -23.61
C SER A 112 10.59 3.10 -23.94
N LEU A 113 10.57 4.06 -23.01
CA LEU A 113 9.86 5.33 -23.17
C LEU A 113 10.59 6.26 -24.16
N GLU A 114 11.90 6.42 -24.02
CA GLU A 114 12.71 7.31 -24.87
C GLU A 114 12.91 6.77 -26.30
N GLY A 115 12.90 5.44 -26.46
CA GLY A 115 13.14 4.81 -27.76
C GLY A 115 11.93 4.81 -28.71
N GLY A 116 10.78 5.41 -28.34
CA GLY A 116 9.55 5.40 -29.14
C GLY A 116 8.99 4.00 -29.42
N ARG A 117 9.48 2.98 -28.68
CA ARG A 117 9.22 1.57 -28.98
C ARG A 117 7.82 1.12 -28.59
N LEU A 118 7.03 1.95 -27.92
CA LEU A 118 5.72 1.58 -27.37
C LEU A 118 4.54 2.20 -28.14
N ASP A 119 4.79 3.15 -29.05
CA ASP A 119 3.72 3.89 -29.76
C ASP A 119 2.81 2.95 -30.57
N HIS A 120 3.40 1.90 -31.15
CA HIS A 120 2.67 0.88 -31.91
C HIS A 120 1.63 0.10 -31.08
N LEU A 121 1.77 0.08 -29.75
CA LEU A 121 0.84 -0.58 -28.83
C LEU A 121 -0.44 0.23 -28.60
N LYS A 122 -0.47 1.52 -28.98
CA LYS A 122 -1.64 2.41 -28.84
C LYS A 122 -2.25 2.37 -27.43
N LEU A 123 -1.38 2.43 -26.41
CA LEU A 123 -1.79 2.39 -25.02
C LEU A 123 -2.52 3.69 -24.66
N ALA A 124 -3.72 3.58 -24.09
CA ALA A 124 -4.48 4.73 -23.64
C ALA A 124 -3.89 5.34 -22.35
N ARG A 125 -3.35 4.51 -21.46
CA ARG A 125 -2.77 4.97 -20.19
C ARG A 125 -1.46 5.71 -20.41
N PRO A 126 -1.26 6.87 -19.76
CA PRO A 126 0.04 7.54 -19.75
C PRO A 126 1.15 6.62 -19.24
N LEU A 127 2.32 6.73 -19.86
CA LEU A 127 3.50 5.98 -19.48
C LEU A 127 4.37 6.82 -18.55
N SER A 128 4.85 6.23 -17.45
CA SER A 128 5.83 6.86 -16.56
C SER A 128 7.07 5.96 -16.46
N ALA A 129 8.25 6.56 -16.62
CA ALA A 129 9.51 5.82 -16.54
C ALA A 129 9.90 5.56 -15.09
N VAL A 130 10.30 4.33 -14.78
CA VAL A 130 10.93 4.00 -13.49
C VAL A 130 12.32 4.64 -13.39
N THR A 131 12.69 5.12 -12.21
CA THR A 131 13.96 5.83 -11.97
C THR A 131 14.55 5.55 -10.59
N GLY A 132 15.85 5.82 -10.38
CA GLY A 132 16.48 5.82 -9.06
C GLY A 132 16.74 4.45 -8.40
N VAL A 133 16.29 3.34 -8.98
CA VAL A 133 16.37 1.99 -8.38
C VAL A 133 17.79 1.42 -8.16
N ARG A 134 18.83 2.08 -8.69
CA ARG A 134 20.23 1.65 -8.52
C ARG A 134 20.94 2.32 -7.35
N ALA A 135 20.37 3.39 -6.82
CA ALA A 135 20.94 4.15 -5.71
C ALA A 135 20.27 3.84 -4.35
N VAL A 136 19.05 3.26 -4.38
CA VAL A 136 18.31 2.93 -3.16
C VAL A 136 19.03 1.85 -2.37
N THR A 137 19.24 2.12 -1.09
CA THR A 137 19.80 1.23 -0.09
C THR A 137 18.79 0.96 1.02
N LYS A 138 19.15 0.10 1.98
CA LYS A 138 18.30 -0.12 3.16
C LYS A 138 18.13 1.15 4.00
N ALA A 139 19.10 2.06 4.01
CA ALA A 139 19.03 3.32 4.75
C ALA A 139 17.95 4.27 4.23
N ASP A 140 17.54 4.12 2.96
CA ASP A 140 16.50 4.93 2.34
C ASP A 140 15.08 4.45 2.67
N MET A 141 14.94 3.29 3.33
CA MET A 141 13.64 2.74 3.69
C MET A 141 13.03 3.51 4.86
N VAL A 142 12.03 4.34 4.55
CA VAL A 142 11.34 5.22 5.50
C VAL A 142 10.85 4.41 6.72
N HIS A 143 11.35 4.81 7.90
CA HIS A 143 11.08 4.20 9.22
C HIS A 143 11.49 2.71 9.37
N ASN A 144 12.23 2.17 8.41
CA ASN A 144 12.53 0.74 8.25
C ASN A 144 13.98 0.51 7.78
N ASP A 145 14.92 1.27 8.31
CA ASP A 145 16.34 1.33 7.92
C ASP A 145 17.27 0.45 8.77
N TRP A 146 16.75 -0.19 9.82
CA TRP A 146 17.56 -1.03 10.72
C TRP A 146 18.25 -2.18 9.96
N GLN A 147 19.56 -2.29 10.19
CA GLN A 147 20.47 -3.27 9.59
C GLN A 147 21.26 -3.99 10.68
N PRO A 148 20.62 -4.89 11.45
CA PRO A 148 21.31 -5.66 12.47
C PRO A 148 22.26 -6.69 11.85
N THR A 149 23.20 -7.16 12.64
CA THR A 149 23.90 -8.41 12.34
C THR A 149 22.92 -9.56 12.57
N LEU A 150 22.52 -10.23 11.49
CA LEU A 150 21.64 -11.39 11.55
C LEU A 150 22.45 -12.68 11.61
N GLU A 151 22.12 -13.52 12.58
CA GLU A 151 22.67 -14.86 12.72
C GLU A 151 21.52 -15.88 12.68
N VAL A 152 21.71 -16.96 11.93
CA VAL A 152 20.76 -18.07 11.84
C VAL A 152 21.53 -19.35 12.11
N ASP A 153 21.15 -20.05 13.18
CA ASP A 153 21.71 -21.35 13.50
C ASP A 153 21.22 -22.41 12.48
N PRO A 154 22.12 -23.15 11.80
CA PRO A 154 21.75 -24.04 10.70
C PRO A 154 21.05 -25.33 11.15
N GLU A 155 21.12 -25.70 12.43
CA GLU A 155 20.52 -26.93 12.96
C GLU A 155 19.19 -26.65 13.66
N THR A 156 19.14 -25.57 14.44
CA THR A 156 17.98 -25.21 15.27
C THR A 156 17.09 -24.13 14.67
N TYR A 157 17.58 -23.45 13.62
CA TYR A 157 16.93 -22.29 12.98
C TYR A 157 16.65 -21.12 13.92
N GLN A 158 17.35 -21.05 15.06
CA GLN A 158 17.30 -19.88 15.93
C GLN A 158 17.82 -18.66 15.17
N VAL A 159 17.02 -17.59 15.18
CA VAL A 159 17.37 -16.31 14.55
C VAL A 159 17.74 -15.31 15.63
N ARG A 160 18.92 -14.68 15.49
CA ARG A 160 19.36 -13.60 16.35
C ARG A 160 19.60 -12.32 15.56
N ALA A 161 19.31 -11.18 16.18
CA ALA A 161 19.69 -9.87 15.68
C ALA A 161 20.53 -9.17 16.76
N ASP A 162 21.77 -8.82 16.43
CA ASP A 162 22.71 -8.19 17.37
C ASP A 162 22.86 -9.02 18.67
N GLY A 163 22.89 -10.35 18.54
CA GLY A 163 22.97 -11.31 19.65
C GLY A 163 21.63 -11.63 20.35
N GLU A 164 20.59 -10.83 20.14
CA GLU A 164 19.26 -11.03 20.75
C GLU A 164 18.45 -12.08 19.99
N LEU A 165 17.96 -13.11 20.70
CA LEU A 165 17.10 -14.14 20.12
C LEU A 165 15.74 -13.55 19.73
N LEU A 166 15.36 -13.72 18.46
CA LEU A 166 14.07 -13.30 17.92
C LEU A 166 13.07 -14.46 17.97
N VAL A 167 12.16 -14.41 18.95
CA VAL A 167 11.11 -15.42 19.12
C VAL A 167 9.78 -14.76 19.47
N CYS A 168 8.68 -15.34 18.99
CA CYS A 168 7.34 -14.98 19.41
C CYS A 168 6.39 -16.17 19.30
N GLU A 169 5.44 -16.26 20.22
CA GLU A 169 4.41 -17.29 20.19
C GLU A 169 3.42 -17.04 19.04
N PRO A 170 2.92 -18.09 18.38
CA PRO A 170 1.84 -17.94 17.39
C PRO A 170 0.58 -17.37 18.06
N ALA A 171 -0.09 -16.44 17.38
CA ALA A 171 -1.36 -15.90 17.85
C ALA A 171 -2.51 -16.85 17.50
N ALA A 172 -3.36 -17.20 18.48
CA ALA A 172 -4.52 -18.07 18.27
C ALA A 172 -5.71 -17.34 17.61
N GLU A 173 -5.79 -16.02 17.77
CA GLU A 173 -6.83 -15.16 17.20
C GLU A 173 -6.20 -13.86 16.70
N LEU A 174 -6.78 -13.28 15.65
CA LEU A 174 -6.33 -12.01 15.09
C LEU A 174 -7.47 -10.99 15.01
N PRO A 175 -7.16 -9.69 15.18
CA PRO A 175 -8.10 -8.64 14.80
C PRO A 175 -8.32 -8.69 13.27
N MET A 176 -9.26 -7.89 12.77
CA MET A 176 -9.46 -7.75 11.32
C MET A 176 -9.82 -9.07 10.61
N ALA A 177 -10.38 -10.05 11.32
CA ALA A 177 -10.71 -11.39 10.81
C ALA A 177 -12.22 -11.69 10.96
N GLN A 178 -12.59 -12.70 11.75
CA GLN A 178 -13.94 -13.28 11.87
C GLN A 178 -15.08 -12.24 12.09
N ARG A 179 -14.78 -11.09 12.71
CA ARG A 179 -15.75 -10.01 12.92
C ARG A 179 -16.27 -9.40 11.61
N TYR A 180 -15.49 -9.44 10.53
CA TYR A 180 -15.74 -8.63 9.33
C TYR A 180 -16.09 -9.44 8.09
N PHE A 181 -15.81 -10.73 8.07
CA PHE A 181 -15.96 -11.58 6.89
C PHE A 181 -17.07 -12.59 7.11
N LEU A 182 -17.89 -12.78 6.06
CA LEU A 182 -18.95 -13.78 6.07
C LEU A 182 -18.37 -15.21 5.98
N PHE A 183 -17.20 -15.33 5.34
CA PHE A 183 -16.40 -16.53 5.17
C PHE A 183 -14.92 -16.17 5.26
#